data_AF-A0ABC9VS56-F1
#
_entry.id   AF-A0ABC9VS56-F1
#
_cell.length_a   1.000
_cell.length_b   1.000
_cell.length_c   1.000
_cell.angle_alpha   90.00
_cell.angle_beta   90.00
_cell.angle_gamma   90.00
#
_symmetry.space_group_name_H-M   'P 1'
#
loop_
_entity.id
_entity.type
_entity.pdbx_description
1 polymer ?
#
loop_
_entity_poly.entity_id
_entity_poly.type
_entity_poly.pdbx_seq_one_letter_code
_entity_poly.pdbx_strand_id
1 'polypeptide(L)'
;MQWANRERTHPASVCSLPCKAGERKKTVKGVPCCWHCERCEGYHYQVDEFNCELCPINKRPNANRTDCQLIPIIKLEWHSPWAIVPVFIAILGIIATTFVIVTFVRYNDTPIVRASGRELSYVLLTGIFLCYSITFLMIATPDTVVCSFRRIFLGLGMCFSYAALLTKTNRIHRIFEQGKKSVTAPKFISPASQLVITFSLISMQLIGVFIWFAIDPPHIIVDYGEQRTLEPENARGVLKCDISDLSLICSLGYSILLMVTCTVYAIKTRGVPETFNEAKPIGFTMYTTCIIWLAFIPIFFGTAQSAEKV
;
A
#
# COMPACT_ATOMS: atom_id res chain seq x y z
N MET A 1 3.70 77.74 11.32
CA MET A 1 4.96 77.34 10.67
C MET A 1 4.61 76.41 9.52
N GLN A 2 4.98 76.75 8.29
CA GLN A 2 4.88 75.87 7.12
C GLN A 2 6.31 75.49 6.70
N TRP A 3 6.49 74.24 6.29
CA TRP A 3 7.79 73.73 5.90
C TRP A 3 8.24 74.39 4.57
N ALA A 4 9.54 74.72 4.47
CA ALA A 4 10.10 75.53 3.38
C ALA A 4 10.15 74.82 2.02
N ASN A 5 10.13 73.49 2.02
CA ASN A 5 10.05 72.68 0.80
C ASN A 5 8.58 72.34 0.53
N ARG A 6 8.16 72.43 -0.74
CA ARG A 6 6.78 72.24 -1.25
C ARG A 6 6.13 70.87 -0.93
N GLU A 7 6.66 70.08 -0.02
CA GLU A 7 6.02 68.89 0.53
C GLU A 7 4.85 69.31 1.43
N ARG A 8 3.63 69.06 0.94
CA ARG A 8 2.36 69.48 1.58
C ARG A 8 1.89 68.53 2.68
N THR A 9 2.71 67.59 3.14
CA THR A 9 2.30 66.54 4.08
C THR A 9 2.96 66.73 5.43
N HIS A 10 2.17 67.12 6.43
CA HIS A 10 2.60 67.13 7.83
C HIS A 10 2.88 65.68 8.30
N PRO A 11 3.88 65.43 9.16
CA PRO A 11 4.11 64.09 9.71
C PRO A 11 2.90 63.68 10.56
N ALA A 12 2.42 62.46 10.35
CA ALA A 12 1.28 61.93 11.08
C ALA A 12 1.63 61.72 12.57
N SER A 13 0.79 62.24 13.47
CA SER A 13 0.93 62.06 14.92
C SER A 13 0.34 60.70 15.35
N VAL A 14 0.99 59.60 14.95
CA VAL A 14 0.56 58.23 15.27
C VAL A 14 1.62 57.50 16.10
N CYS A 15 1.20 56.73 17.11
CA CYS A 15 2.11 55.95 17.95
C CYS A 15 2.64 54.70 17.23
N SER A 16 1.80 54.08 16.40
CA SER A 16 2.11 52.85 15.68
C SER A 16 1.59 52.93 14.26
N LEU A 17 2.37 52.43 13.30
CA LEU A 17 1.93 52.35 11.90
C LEU A 17 0.89 51.22 11.73
N PRO A 18 0.05 51.29 10.68
CA PRO A 18 -0.84 50.19 10.32
C PRO A 18 -0.04 48.90 10.08
N CYS A 19 -0.54 47.77 10.61
CA CYS A 19 0.08 46.47 10.40
C CYS A 19 -0.10 46.00 8.96
N LYS A 20 0.80 45.12 8.50
CA LYS A 20 0.70 44.54 7.16
C LYS A 20 -0.34 43.42 7.13
N ALA A 21 -0.76 43.03 5.93
CA ALA A 21 -1.62 41.87 5.75
C ALA A 21 -0.96 40.61 6.35
N GLY A 22 -1.72 39.84 7.13
CA GLY A 22 -1.24 38.66 7.83
C GLY A 22 -0.64 38.93 9.22
N GLU A 23 -0.77 40.16 9.73
CA GLU A 23 -0.33 40.58 11.06
C GLU A 23 -1.53 41.06 11.89
N ARG A 24 -1.58 40.66 13.16
CA ARG A 24 -2.54 41.19 14.14
C ARG A 24 -1.93 42.31 14.98
N LYS A 25 -2.78 43.24 15.41
CA LYS A 25 -2.48 44.30 16.37
C LYS A 25 -2.53 43.74 17.78
N LYS A 26 -1.41 43.82 18.49
CA LYS A 26 -1.29 43.52 19.92
C LYS A 26 -1.13 44.83 20.67
N THR A 27 -2.21 45.32 21.27
CA THR A 27 -2.22 46.60 21.99
C THR A 27 -1.26 46.61 23.16
N VAL A 28 -0.51 47.70 23.33
CA VAL A 28 0.40 47.88 24.47
C VAL A 28 -0.43 48.09 25.74
N LYS A 29 -0.10 47.34 26.80
CA LYS A 29 -0.82 47.46 28.09
C LYS A 29 -0.71 48.89 28.61
N GLY A 30 -1.86 49.52 28.87
CA GLY A 30 -1.94 50.88 29.41
C GLY A 30 -1.91 52.02 28.38
N VAL A 31 -1.71 51.74 27.08
CA VAL A 31 -1.72 52.78 26.03
C VAL A 31 -2.53 52.33 24.81
N PRO A 32 -3.83 52.67 24.71
CA PRO A 32 -4.74 52.11 23.71
C PRO A 32 -4.44 52.51 22.26
N CYS A 33 -3.72 53.61 22.03
CA CYS A 33 -3.34 54.08 20.69
C CYS A 33 -2.04 53.46 20.16
N CYS A 34 -1.34 52.65 20.96
CA CYS A 34 -0.09 52.01 20.59
C CYS A 34 -0.26 50.49 20.49
N TRP A 35 0.26 49.88 19.42
CA TRP A 35 0.21 48.44 19.21
C TRP A 35 1.50 47.91 18.59
N HIS A 36 1.77 46.63 18.80
CA HIS A 36 2.77 45.88 18.06
C HIS A 36 2.09 45.01 17.01
N CYS A 37 2.68 44.93 15.83
CA CYS A 37 2.23 44.02 14.78
C CYS A 37 2.90 42.66 14.98
N GLU A 38 2.09 41.62 15.14
CA GLU A 38 2.53 40.24 15.34
C GLU A 38 1.98 39.40 14.18
N ARG A 39 2.86 38.71 13.46
CA ARG A 39 2.47 37.89 12.30
C ARG A 39 1.68 36.66 12.78
N CYS A 40 0.59 36.33 12.10
CA CYS A 40 -0.10 35.06 12.35
C CYS A 40 0.81 33.90 11.93
N GLU A 41 1.14 32.96 12.82
CA GLU A 41 2.08 31.85 12.57
C GLU A 41 1.39 30.50 12.32
N GLY A 42 2.12 29.57 11.70
CA GLY A 42 1.63 28.23 11.39
C GLY A 42 0.40 28.25 10.47
N TYR A 43 -0.67 27.56 10.86
CA TYR A 43 -1.94 27.49 10.13
C TYR A 43 -2.94 28.58 10.52
N HIS A 44 -2.51 29.63 11.22
CA HIS A 44 -3.38 30.75 11.54
C HIS A 44 -3.43 31.77 10.42
N TYR A 45 -4.60 32.36 10.23
CA TYR A 45 -4.85 33.48 9.32
C TYR A 45 -5.46 34.64 10.09
N GLN A 46 -5.31 35.84 9.53
CA GLN A 46 -5.85 37.07 10.06
C GLN A 46 -7.34 37.16 9.70
N VAL A 47 -8.21 37.08 10.71
CA VAL A 47 -9.66 37.27 10.55
C VAL A 47 -10.01 38.74 10.68
N ASP A 48 -9.46 39.37 11.72
CA ASP A 48 -9.66 40.76 12.05
C ASP A 48 -8.31 41.43 12.31
N GLU A 49 -8.31 42.74 12.50
CA GLU A 49 -7.10 43.49 12.86
C GLU A 49 -6.47 43.04 14.18
N PHE A 50 -7.20 42.35 15.07
CA PHE A 50 -6.73 41.98 16.41
C PHE A 50 -6.58 40.47 16.62
N ASN A 51 -7.18 39.65 15.76
CA ASN A 51 -7.32 38.21 15.99
C ASN A 51 -6.74 37.39 14.82
N CYS A 52 -5.99 36.36 15.17
CA CYS A 52 -5.60 35.29 14.27
C CYS A 52 -6.37 34.03 14.66
N GLU A 53 -7.01 33.36 13.71
CA GLU A 53 -7.72 32.10 13.93
C GLU A 53 -7.08 30.97 13.12
N LEU A 54 -7.30 29.72 13.56
CA LEU A 54 -6.75 28.55 12.90
C LEU A 54 -7.59 28.19 11.66
N CYS A 55 -6.94 27.96 10.51
CA CYS A 55 -7.63 27.44 9.34
C CYS A 55 -8.20 26.03 9.59
N PRO A 56 -9.35 25.69 8.98
CA PRO A 56 -9.89 24.33 8.98
C PRO A 56 -8.87 23.28 8.53
N ILE A 57 -9.05 22.02 8.93
CA ILE A 57 -8.06 20.95 8.69
C ILE A 57 -7.79 20.67 7.19
N ASN A 58 -8.78 20.88 6.33
CA ASN A 58 -8.67 20.73 4.88
C ASN A 58 -8.12 21.99 4.17
N LYS A 59 -7.78 23.03 4.92
CA LYS A 59 -7.32 24.32 4.40
C LYS A 59 -5.99 24.73 5.04
N ARG A 60 -5.30 25.62 4.32
CA ARG A 60 -4.06 26.29 4.73
C ARG A 60 -4.18 27.79 4.46
N PRO A 61 -3.47 28.66 5.19
CA PRO A 61 -3.47 30.08 4.90
C PRO A 61 -2.92 30.37 3.49
N ASN A 62 -3.41 31.44 2.85
CA ASN A 62 -2.80 32.00 1.64
C ASN A 62 -1.44 32.67 1.96
N ALA A 63 -0.67 33.05 0.93
CA ALA A 63 0.66 33.66 1.12
C ALA A 63 0.62 34.93 2.00
N ASN A 64 -0.48 35.68 1.92
CA ASN A 64 -0.71 36.90 2.70
C ASN A 64 -1.33 36.63 4.09
N ARG A 65 -1.65 35.37 4.40
CA ARG A 65 -2.34 34.93 5.63
C ARG A 65 -3.61 35.71 5.96
N THR A 66 -4.36 36.14 4.95
CA THR A 66 -5.64 36.85 5.10
C THR A 66 -6.85 35.96 4.88
N ASP A 67 -6.65 34.79 4.27
CA ASP A 67 -7.73 33.84 3.99
C ASP A 67 -7.17 32.41 3.96
N CYS A 68 -8.06 31.42 4.07
CA CYS A 68 -7.76 30.00 4.04
C CYS A 68 -8.13 29.39 2.67
N GLN A 69 -7.12 28.88 1.97
CA GLN A 69 -7.26 28.15 0.71
C GLN A 69 -7.20 26.63 0.92
N LEU A 70 -7.78 25.85 0.02
CA LEU A 70 -7.77 24.39 0.10
C LEU A 70 -6.34 23.85 -0.01
N ILE A 71 -6.04 22.82 0.79
CA ILE A 71 -4.79 22.09 0.67
C ILE A 71 -4.82 21.30 -0.64
N PRO A 72 -3.80 21.43 -1.51
CA PRO A 72 -3.74 20.70 -2.76
C PRO A 72 -3.59 19.20 -2.50
N ILE A 73 -4.40 18.41 -3.19
CA ILE A 73 -4.39 16.94 -3.09
C ILE A 73 -3.34 16.40 -4.05
N ILE A 74 -2.42 15.59 -3.53
CA ILE A 74 -1.46 14.85 -4.32
C ILE A 74 -1.92 13.41 -4.51
N LYS A 75 -1.55 12.84 -5.66
CA LYS A 75 -1.77 11.44 -5.99
C LYS A 75 -0.50 10.89 -6.62
N LEU A 76 -0.33 9.57 -6.58
CA LEU A 76 0.77 8.94 -7.29
C LEU A 76 0.52 9.08 -8.80
N GLU A 77 1.37 9.84 -9.47
CA GLU A 77 1.29 10.05 -10.91
C GLU A 77 2.08 8.97 -11.65
N TRP A 78 1.54 8.52 -12.79
CA TRP A 78 2.16 7.51 -13.65
C TRP A 78 3.56 7.89 -14.14
N HIS A 79 3.85 9.19 -14.26
CA HIS A 79 5.14 9.72 -14.70
C HIS A 79 6.16 9.85 -13.57
N SER A 80 5.76 9.60 -12.32
CA SER A 80 6.69 9.63 -11.19
C SER A 80 7.69 8.48 -11.31
N PRO A 81 8.99 8.70 -11.04
CA PRO A 81 9.99 7.63 -11.03
C PRO A 81 9.59 6.46 -10.11
N TRP A 82 8.91 6.77 -9.01
CA TRP A 82 8.39 5.80 -8.03
C TRP A 82 7.29 4.89 -8.58
N ALA A 83 6.58 5.32 -9.64
CA ALA A 83 5.57 4.52 -10.34
C ALA A 83 6.16 3.78 -11.56
N ILE A 84 7.05 4.43 -12.31
CA ILE A 84 7.64 3.89 -13.55
C ILE A 84 8.41 2.59 -13.28
N VAL A 85 9.26 2.57 -12.24
CA VAL A 85 10.11 1.41 -11.96
C VAL A 85 9.27 0.15 -11.63
N PRO A 86 8.30 0.18 -10.69
CA PRO A 86 7.41 -0.96 -10.45
C PRO A 86 6.59 -1.39 -11.67
N VAL A 87 6.06 -0.43 -12.46
CA VAL A 87 5.27 -0.74 -13.67
C VAL A 87 6.13 -1.49 -14.68
N PHE A 88 7.36 -1.03 -14.92
CA PHE A 88 8.27 -1.69 -15.85
C PHE A 88 8.57 -3.13 -15.43
N ILE A 89 8.87 -3.35 -14.15
CA ILE A 89 9.09 -4.70 -13.60
C ILE A 89 7.82 -5.56 -13.74
N ALA A 90 6.64 -5.00 -13.48
CA ALA A 90 5.37 -5.70 -13.62
C ALA A 90 5.07 -6.10 -15.07
N ILE A 91 5.35 -5.22 -16.05
CA ILE A 91 5.20 -5.52 -17.48
C ILE A 91 6.12 -6.68 -17.87
N LEU A 92 7.40 -6.63 -17.50
CA LEU A 92 8.34 -7.72 -17.76
C LEU A 92 7.90 -9.02 -17.11
N GLY A 93 7.43 -8.96 -15.86
CA GLY A 93 6.90 -10.10 -15.12
C GLY A 93 5.68 -10.72 -15.78
N ILE A 94 4.74 -9.90 -16.27
CA ILE A 94 3.57 -10.35 -17.02
C ILE A 94 4.00 -11.04 -18.32
N ILE A 95 4.87 -10.42 -19.12
CA ILE A 95 5.37 -10.99 -20.38
C ILE A 95 6.02 -12.35 -20.13
N ALA A 96 6.91 -12.44 -19.13
CA ALA A 96 7.56 -13.69 -18.75
C ALA A 96 6.56 -14.75 -18.29
N THR A 97 5.59 -14.37 -17.44
CA THR A 97 4.57 -15.30 -16.94
C THR A 97 3.68 -15.80 -18.06
N THR A 98 3.21 -14.93 -18.95
CA THR A 98 2.42 -15.30 -20.12
C THR A 98 3.20 -16.22 -21.06
N PHE A 99 4.49 -15.96 -21.30
CA PHE A 99 5.34 -16.84 -22.08
C PHE A 99 5.43 -18.25 -21.48
N VAL A 100 5.58 -18.36 -20.15
CA VAL A 100 5.58 -19.64 -19.44
C VAL A 100 4.21 -20.33 -19.54
N ILE A 101 3.10 -19.61 -19.37
CA ILE A 101 1.74 -20.16 -19.53
C ILE A 101 1.56 -20.73 -20.94
N VAL A 102 1.90 -19.96 -21.99
CA VAL A 102 1.78 -20.40 -23.39
C VAL A 102 2.63 -21.64 -23.65
N THR A 103 3.84 -21.69 -23.10
CA THR A 103 4.72 -22.86 -23.20
C THR A 103 4.11 -24.09 -22.53
N PHE A 104 3.59 -23.96 -21.30
CA PHE A 104 2.92 -25.04 -20.58
C PHE A 104 1.70 -25.57 -21.34
N VAL A 105 0.89 -24.68 -21.92
CA VAL A 105 -0.28 -25.04 -22.74
C VAL A 105 0.15 -25.75 -24.02
N ARG A 106 1.18 -25.26 -24.71
CA ARG A 106 1.65 -25.84 -25.98
C ARG A 106 2.25 -27.24 -25.81
N TYR A 107 2.92 -27.48 -24.68
CA TYR A 107 3.59 -28.74 -24.34
C TYR A 107 2.86 -29.52 -23.23
N ASN A 108 1.54 -29.33 -23.11
CA ASN A 108 0.70 -29.86 -22.04
C ASN A 108 0.70 -31.40 -21.93
N ASP A 109 1.01 -32.11 -23.03
CA ASP A 109 1.03 -33.57 -23.09
C ASP A 109 2.42 -34.17 -22.86
N THR A 110 3.46 -33.33 -22.70
CA THR A 110 4.80 -33.83 -22.39
C THR A 110 4.83 -34.49 -21.00
N PRO A 111 5.60 -35.59 -20.83
CA PRO A 111 5.65 -36.32 -19.57
C PRO A 111 6.16 -35.46 -18.40
N ILE A 112 6.98 -34.44 -18.69
CA ILE A 112 7.50 -33.47 -17.72
C ILE A 112 6.35 -32.63 -17.14
N VAL A 113 5.54 -31.99 -17.99
CA VAL A 113 4.41 -31.14 -17.55
C VAL A 113 3.36 -31.96 -16.83
N ARG A 114 3.07 -33.17 -17.31
CA ARG A 114 2.12 -34.09 -16.67
C ARG A 114 2.58 -34.57 -15.29
N ALA A 115 3.86 -34.87 -15.10
CA ALA A 115 4.41 -35.28 -13.82
C ALA A 115 4.35 -34.17 -12.75
N SER A 116 4.61 -32.92 -13.17
CA SER A 116 4.63 -31.72 -12.32
C SER A 116 3.29 -31.42 -11.64
N GLY A 117 2.17 -31.87 -12.23
CA GLY A 117 0.81 -31.52 -11.80
C GLY A 117 0.32 -30.27 -12.51
N ARG A 118 -0.20 -30.47 -13.73
CA ARG A 118 -0.61 -29.43 -14.69
C ARG A 118 -1.55 -28.40 -14.08
N GLU A 119 -2.61 -28.88 -13.45
CA GLU A 119 -3.65 -28.06 -12.84
C GLU A 119 -3.09 -27.10 -11.78
N LEU A 120 -2.29 -27.62 -10.84
CA LEU A 120 -1.67 -26.80 -9.78
C LEU A 120 -0.66 -25.80 -10.34
N SER A 121 0.03 -26.16 -11.43
CA SER A 121 0.98 -25.27 -12.09
C SER A 121 0.27 -24.10 -12.78
N TYR A 122 -0.91 -24.33 -13.39
CA TYR A 122 -1.74 -23.25 -13.92
C TYR A 122 -2.29 -22.33 -12.81
N VAL A 123 -2.72 -22.89 -11.67
CA VAL A 123 -3.17 -22.09 -10.52
C VAL A 123 -2.03 -21.22 -9.98
N LEU A 124 -0.82 -21.78 -9.86
CA LEU A 124 0.38 -21.05 -9.45
C LEU A 124 0.71 -19.90 -10.42
N LEU A 125 0.75 -20.17 -11.72
CA LEU A 125 1.03 -19.16 -12.74
C LEU A 125 -0.04 -18.06 -12.78
N THR A 126 -1.30 -18.40 -12.52
CA THR A 126 -2.39 -17.44 -12.37
C THR A 126 -2.15 -16.52 -11.17
N GLY A 127 -1.73 -17.09 -10.03
CA GLY A 127 -1.36 -16.31 -8.85
C GLY A 127 -0.23 -15.31 -9.12
N ILE A 128 0.84 -15.77 -9.79
CA ILE A 128 1.98 -14.92 -10.18
C ILE A 128 1.53 -13.80 -11.12
N PHE A 129 0.70 -14.10 -12.12
CA PHE A 129 0.14 -13.09 -13.03
C PHE A 129 -0.67 -12.03 -12.28
N LEU A 130 -1.49 -12.45 -11.31
CA LEU A 130 -2.26 -11.53 -10.46
C LEU A 130 -1.35 -10.67 -9.57
N CYS A 131 -0.26 -11.23 -9.03
CA CYS A 131 0.73 -10.49 -8.26
C CYS A 131 1.43 -9.39 -9.07
N TYR A 132 1.69 -9.58 -10.37
CA TYR A 132 2.21 -8.49 -11.20
C TYR A 132 1.10 -7.51 -11.63
N SER A 133 -0.11 -8.01 -11.87
CA SER A 133 -1.25 -7.18 -12.28
C SER A 133 -1.68 -6.19 -11.20
N ILE A 134 -1.53 -6.54 -9.91
CA ILE A 134 -1.90 -5.65 -8.81
C ILE A 134 -1.07 -4.36 -8.78
N THR A 135 0.14 -4.35 -9.32
CA THR A 135 0.98 -3.15 -9.40
C THR A 135 0.25 -2.02 -10.13
N PHE A 136 -0.49 -2.33 -11.19
CA PHE A 136 -1.30 -1.34 -11.92
C PHE A 136 -2.47 -0.82 -11.09
N LEU A 137 -3.14 -1.70 -10.33
CA LEU A 137 -4.22 -1.29 -9.43
C LEU A 137 -3.72 -0.38 -8.32
N MET A 138 -2.51 -0.62 -7.79
CA MET A 138 -1.90 0.21 -6.75
C MET A 138 -1.49 1.60 -7.25
N ILE A 139 -1.18 1.75 -8.54
CA ILE A 139 -0.79 3.03 -9.15
C ILE A 139 -1.99 3.80 -9.71
N ALA A 140 -3.06 3.08 -10.10
CA ALA A 140 -4.29 3.70 -10.58
C ALA A 140 -4.81 4.78 -9.61
N THR A 141 -5.50 5.80 -10.13
CA THR A 141 -6.07 6.83 -9.26
C THR A 141 -7.09 6.17 -8.32
N PRO A 142 -7.02 6.41 -6.99
CA PRO A 142 -7.98 5.86 -6.05
C PRO A 142 -9.40 6.29 -6.42
N ASP A 143 -10.25 5.31 -6.63
CA ASP A 143 -11.68 5.42 -6.85
C ASP A 143 -12.34 4.26 -6.10
N THR A 144 -13.63 4.35 -5.79
CA THR A 144 -14.35 3.31 -5.05
C THR A 144 -14.19 1.92 -5.70
N VAL A 145 -14.23 1.86 -7.03
CA VAL A 145 -14.03 0.62 -7.79
C VAL A 145 -12.59 0.13 -7.66
N VAL A 146 -11.61 1.02 -7.83
CA VAL A 146 -10.18 0.70 -7.71
C VAL A 146 -9.84 0.23 -6.30
N CYS A 147 -10.39 0.87 -5.27
CA CYS A 147 -10.20 0.50 -3.87
C CYS A 147 -10.78 -0.89 -3.56
N SER A 148 -11.94 -1.21 -4.13
CA SER A 148 -12.52 -2.55 -4.04
C SER A 148 -11.58 -3.59 -4.65
N PHE A 149 -11.08 -3.35 -5.86
CA PHE A 149 -10.14 -4.26 -6.51
C PHE A 149 -8.80 -4.37 -5.77
N ARG A 150 -8.27 -3.28 -5.21
CA ARG A 150 -7.05 -3.31 -4.37
C ARG A 150 -7.24 -4.24 -3.19
N ARG A 151 -8.34 -4.09 -2.43
CA ARG A 151 -8.63 -4.92 -1.26
C ARG A 151 -8.76 -6.41 -1.62
N ILE A 152 -9.41 -6.73 -2.75
CA ILE A 152 -9.54 -8.12 -3.24
C ILE A 152 -8.18 -8.68 -3.65
N PHE A 153 -7.47 -8.01 -4.55
CA PHE A 153 -6.29 -8.58 -5.18
C PHE A 153 -5.03 -8.56 -4.31
N LEU A 154 -4.97 -7.70 -3.26
CA LEU A 154 -3.81 -7.57 -2.37
C LEU A 154 -3.36 -8.88 -1.74
N GLY A 155 -4.29 -9.66 -1.19
CA GLY A 155 -3.99 -10.98 -0.65
C GLY A 155 -4.18 -12.12 -1.65
N LEU A 156 -5.00 -11.91 -2.69
CA LEU A 156 -5.47 -13.01 -3.53
C LEU A 156 -4.38 -13.62 -4.40
N GLY A 157 -3.54 -12.82 -5.06
CA GLY A 157 -2.45 -13.35 -5.90
C GLY A 157 -1.45 -14.20 -5.10
N MET A 158 -1.10 -13.73 -3.90
CA MET A 158 -0.22 -14.45 -2.97
C MET A 158 -0.89 -15.72 -2.45
N CYS A 159 -2.18 -15.65 -2.12
CA CYS A 159 -2.96 -16.80 -1.68
C CYS A 159 -3.04 -17.89 -2.76
N PHE A 160 -3.31 -17.53 -4.03
CA PHE A 160 -3.29 -18.47 -5.16
C PHE A 160 -1.93 -19.17 -5.28
N SER A 161 -0.85 -18.39 -5.23
CA SER A 161 0.51 -18.90 -5.37
C SER A 161 0.89 -19.85 -4.23
N TYR A 162 0.67 -19.43 -2.98
CA TYR A 162 1.03 -20.23 -1.81
C TYR A 162 0.10 -21.42 -1.60
N ALA A 163 -1.19 -21.33 -1.89
CA ALA A 163 -2.11 -22.47 -1.79
C ALA A 163 -1.74 -23.57 -2.81
N ALA A 164 -1.39 -23.19 -4.04
CA ALA A 164 -0.92 -24.13 -5.05
C ALA A 164 0.41 -24.79 -4.65
N LEU A 165 1.39 -24.00 -4.20
CA LEU A 165 2.68 -24.51 -3.71
C LEU A 165 2.53 -25.42 -2.49
N LEU A 166 1.68 -25.04 -1.53
CA LEU A 166 1.38 -25.85 -0.35
C LEU A 166 0.75 -27.18 -0.74
N THR A 167 -0.22 -27.16 -1.66
CA THR A 167 -0.88 -28.39 -2.13
C THR A 167 0.13 -29.28 -2.86
N LYS A 168 1.00 -28.70 -3.68
CA LYS A 168 2.05 -29.41 -4.42
C LYS A 168 3.09 -30.03 -3.49
N THR A 169 3.60 -29.28 -2.51
CA THR A 169 4.56 -29.77 -1.51
C THR A 169 3.95 -30.80 -0.57
N ASN A 170 2.70 -30.62 -0.15
CA ASN A 170 1.97 -31.60 0.65
C ASN A 170 1.80 -32.93 -0.10
N ARG A 171 1.45 -32.89 -1.40
CA ARG A 171 1.39 -34.08 -2.26
C ARG A 171 2.73 -34.80 -2.29
N ILE A 172 3.83 -34.08 -2.55
CA ILE A 172 5.19 -34.67 -2.57
C ILE A 172 5.49 -35.33 -1.24
N HIS A 173 5.28 -34.62 -0.13
CA HIS A 173 5.51 -35.14 1.21
C HIS A 173 4.75 -36.45 1.47
N ARG A 174 3.47 -36.52 1.08
CA ARG A 174 2.63 -37.71 1.28
C ARG A 174 3.07 -38.89 0.43
N ILE A 175 3.52 -38.66 -0.80
CA ILE A 175 4.07 -39.72 -1.67
C ILE A 175 5.32 -40.33 -1.03
N PHE A 176 6.26 -39.51 -0.55
CA PHE A 176 7.51 -40.00 0.02
C PHE A 176 7.34 -40.60 1.42
N GLU A 177 6.51 -40.01 2.29
CA GLU A 177 6.28 -40.57 3.62
C GLU A 177 5.48 -41.87 3.59
N GLN A 178 4.49 -41.99 2.70
CA GLN A 178 3.77 -43.24 2.56
C GLN A 178 4.58 -44.30 1.82
N GLY A 179 5.37 -43.91 0.82
CA GLY A 179 6.31 -44.82 0.15
C GLY A 179 7.34 -45.46 1.09
N LYS A 180 7.66 -44.82 2.23
CA LYS A 180 8.50 -45.43 3.29
C LYS A 180 7.77 -46.48 4.13
N LYS A 181 6.44 -46.43 4.23
CA LYS A 181 5.62 -47.26 5.13
C LYS A 181 4.81 -48.33 4.40
N SER A 182 4.42 -48.11 3.14
CA SER A 182 3.58 -49.02 2.36
C SER A 182 3.70 -48.72 0.87
N VAL A 183 3.50 -49.73 0.03
CA VAL A 183 3.43 -49.59 -1.45
C VAL A 183 2.05 -49.06 -1.91
N THR A 184 1.11 -48.87 -0.98
CA THR A 184 -0.25 -48.41 -1.27
C THR A 184 -0.28 -46.92 -1.61
N ALA A 185 -1.00 -46.54 -2.67
CA ALA A 185 -1.14 -45.15 -3.07
C ALA A 185 -1.87 -44.30 -2.00
N PRO A 186 -1.34 -43.11 -1.64
CA PRO A 186 -2.04 -42.18 -0.77
C PRO A 186 -3.45 -41.79 -1.24
N LYS A 187 -4.38 -41.64 -0.28
CA LYS A 187 -5.68 -40.98 -0.52
C LYS A 187 -5.47 -39.55 -1.09
N PHE A 188 -6.39 -38.91 -1.80
CA PHE A 188 -6.20 -37.53 -2.31
C PHE A 188 -4.99 -37.26 -3.26
N ILE A 189 -4.53 -38.25 -4.03
CA ILE A 189 -3.54 -38.00 -5.12
C ILE A 189 -4.23 -37.45 -6.39
N SER A 190 -5.55 -37.63 -6.53
CA SER A 190 -6.26 -37.23 -7.73
C SER A 190 -6.13 -35.71 -7.99
N PRO A 191 -5.92 -35.27 -9.24
CA PRO A 191 -5.92 -33.85 -9.61
C PRO A 191 -7.17 -33.10 -9.13
N ALA A 192 -8.34 -33.73 -9.20
CA ALA A 192 -9.59 -33.15 -8.72
C ALA A 192 -9.55 -32.86 -7.21
N SER A 193 -9.05 -33.80 -6.40
CA SER A 193 -8.91 -33.60 -4.96
C SER A 193 -7.90 -32.51 -4.60
N GLN A 194 -6.84 -32.36 -5.40
CA GLN A 194 -5.84 -31.30 -5.20
C GLN A 194 -6.44 -29.93 -5.50
N LEU A 195 -7.18 -29.79 -6.60
CA LEU A 195 -7.89 -28.55 -6.92
C LEU A 195 -8.90 -28.19 -5.83
N VAL A 196 -9.67 -29.15 -5.31
CA VAL A 196 -10.62 -28.89 -4.21
C VAL A 196 -9.91 -28.34 -2.97
N ILE A 197 -8.75 -28.91 -2.60
CA ILE A 197 -7.94 -28.42 -1.47
C ILE A 197 -7.39 -27.01 -1.75
N THR A 198 -6.87 -26.77 -2.95
CA THR A 198 -6.31 -25.45 -3.31
C THR A 198 -7.40 -24.39 -3.34
N PHE A 199 -8.55 -24.67 -3.97
CA PHE A 199 -9.66 -23.73 -4.01
C PHE A 199 -10.33 -23.52 -2.65
N SER A 200 -10.34 -24.51 -1.75
CA SER A 200 -10.86 -24.30 -0.39
C SER A 200 -9.98 -23.34 0.42
N LEU A 201 -8.65 -23.43 0.30
CA LEU A 201 -7.72 -22.48 0.90
C LEU A 201 -7.91 -21.06 0.32
N ILE A 202 -8.02 -20.94 -1.01
CA ILE A 202 -8.27 -19.65 -1.67
C ILE A 202 -9.62 -19.06 -1.26
N SER A 203 -10.65 -19.91 -1.15
CA SER A 203 -11.99 -19.49 -0.75
C SER A 203 -12.01 -18.90 0.67
N MET A 204 -11.18 -19.42 1.58
CA MET A 204 -11.06 -18.87 2.93
C MET A 204 -10.58 -17.41 2.91
N GLN A 205 -9.60 -17.08 2.06
CA GLN A 205 -9.15 -15.70 1.86
C GLN A 205 -10.27 -14.83 1.27
N LEU A 206 -10.98 -15.31 0.26
CA LEU A 206 -12.08 -14.58 -0.38
C LEU A 206 -13.22 -14.30 0.59
N ILE A 207 -13.63 -15.30 1.39
CA ILE A 207 -14.65 -15.15 2.41
C ILE A 207 -14.22 -14.07 3.42
N GLY A 208 -12.96 -14.08 3.86
CA GLY A 208 -12.44 -13.03 4.74
C GLY A 208 -12.56 -11.64 4.13
N VAL A 209 -12.21 -11.46 2.85
CA VAL A 209 -12.36 -10.18 2.14
C VAL A 209 -13.82 -9.75 2.03
N PHE A 210 -14.74 -10.67 1.71
CA PHE A 210 -16.16 -10.34 1.59
C PHE A 210 -16.80 -10.00 2.95
N ILE A 211 -16.40 -10.68 4.02
CA ILE A 211 -16.80 -10.30 5.39
C ILE A 211 -16.35 -8.87 5.68
N TRP A 212 -15.10 -8.53 5.34
CA TRP A 212 -14.61 -7.16 5.51
C TRP A 212 -15.36 -6.14 4.67
N PHE A 213 -15.78 -6.48 3.45
CA PHE A 213 -16.62 -5.58 2.64
C PHE A 213 -17.99 -5.33 3.26
N ALA A 214 -18.54 -6.29 3.99
CA ALA A 214 -19.82 -6.13 4.68
C ALA A 214 -19.68 -5.28 5.96
N ILE A 215 -18.55 -5.37 6.66
CA ILE A 215 -18.28 -4.61 7.89
C ILE A 215 -17.86 -3.18 7.57
N ASP A 216 -16.95 -3.02 6.61
CA ASP A 216 -16.35 -1.75 6.23
C ASP A 216 -16.35 -1.61 4.69
N PRO A 217 -17.36 -0.92 4.12
CA PRO A 217 -17.46 -0.78 2.67
C PRO A 217 -16.31 0.08 2.10
N PRO A 218 -15.78 -0.28 0.92
CA PRO A 218 -14.68 0.44 0.32
C PRO A 218 -15.10 1.88 -0.01
N HIS A 219 -14.36 2.85 0.53
CA HIS A 219 -14.54 4.26 0.21
C HIS A 219 -13.19 4.97 0.11
N ILE A 220 -13.20 6.17 -0.46
CA ILE A 220 -12.02 7.00 -0.62
C ILE A 220 -11.97 8.05 0.49
N ILE A 221 -10.78 8.31 1.02
CA ILE A 221 -10.54 9.35 2.01
C ILE A 221 -9.36 10.22 1.57
N VAL A 222 -9.42 11.49 1.95
CA VAL A 222 -8.29 12.40 1.79
C VAL A 222 -7.65 12.58 3.16
N ASP A 223 -6.44 12.05 3.30
CA ASP A 223 -5.66 12.24 4.51
C ASP A 223 -4.95 13.58 4.45
N TYR A 224 -5.35 14.49 5.35
CA TYR A 224 -4.69 15.78 5.52
C TYR A 224 -3.73 15.77 6.71
N GLY A 225 -3.61 14.68 7.47
CA GLY A 225 -2.78 14.57 8.67
C GLY A 225 -1.35 14.16 8.36
N GLU A 226 -1.15 13.11 7.55
CA GLU A 226 0.18 12.55 7.24
C GLU A 226 1.14 13.53 6.56
N GLN A 227 0.62 14.60 5.93
CA GLN A 227 1.43 15.54 5.16
C GLN A 227 1.13 17.02 5.48
N ARG A 228 0.63 17.27 6.70
CA ARG A 228 0.48 18.63 7.26
C ARG A 228 1.76 19.06 7.94
N THR A 229 2.75 19.41 7.14
CA THR A 229 4.03 19.91 7.64
C THR A 229 3.87 21.18 8.49
N LEU A 230 4.84 21.46 9.36
CA LEU A 230 4.95 22.72 10.12
C LEU A 230 4.82 23.96 9.22
N GLU A 231 5.34 23.87 8.00
CA GLU A 231 5.23 24.92 6.99
C GLU A 231 3.94 24.76 6.16
N PRO A 232 2.97 25.70 6.23
CA PRO A 232 1.68 25.54 5.56
C PRO A 232 1.78 25.49 4.02
N GLU A 233 2.82 26.09 3.43
CA GLU A 233 3.04 26.08 1.97
C GLU A 233 3.39 24.69 1.42
N ASN A 234 3.91 23.82 2.27
CA ASN A 234 4.28 22.44 1.92
C ASN A 234 3.19 21.43 2.29
N ALA A 235 2.11 21.87 2.94
CA ALA A 235 0.98 21.01 3.27
C ALA A 235 0.36 20.40 2.01
N ARG A 236 0.20 19.07 2.00
CA ARG A 236 -0.48 18.30 0.95
C ARG A 236 -1.54 17.39 1.56
N GLY A 237 -2.59 17.11 0.81
CA GLY A 237 -3.54 16.06 1.14
C GLY A 237 -3.25 14.82 0.31
N VAL A 238 -3.26 13.62 0.89
CA VAL A 238 -3.04 12.37 0.16
C VAL A 238 -4.38 11.71 -0.08
N LEU A 239 -4.73 11.51 -1.35
CA LEU A 239 -5.90 10.69 -1.70
C LEU A 239 -5.54 9.21 -1.54
N LYS A 240 -6.19 8.52 -0.60
CA LYS A 240 -6.00 7.08 -0.37
C LYS A 240 -7.34 6.34 -0.26
N CYS A 241 -7.27 5.03 -0.43
CA CYS A 241 -8.40 4.17 -0.11
C CYS A 241 -8.45 4.04 1.41
N ASP A 242 -9.63 4.22 2.02
CA ASP A 242 -9.76 3.84 3.41
C ASP A 242 -9.64 2.32 3.46
N ILE A 243 -8.69 1.80 4.23
CA ILE A 243 -8.46 0.37 4.42
C ILE A 243 -8.09 0.21 5.88
N SER A 244 -8.93 -0.48 6.64
CA SER A 244 -8.62 -0.80 8.04
C SER A 244 -7.29 -1.57 8.13
N ASP A 245 -6.40 -1.10 9.00
CA ASP A 245 -5.15 -1.80 9.35
C ASP A 245 -5.42 -3.25 9.78
N LEU A 246 -6.53 -3.49 10.48
CA LEU A 246 -6.92 -4.83 10.89
C LEU A 246 -7.28 -5.71 9.67
N SER A 247 -8.04 -5.19 8.71
CA SER A 247 -8.35 -5.90 7.47
C SER A 247 -7.07 -6.24 6.69
N LEU A 248 -6.12 -5.30 6.64
CA LEU A 248 -4.84 -5.48 5.99
C LEU A 248 -3.99 -6.56 6.69
N ILE A 249 -3.85 -6.45 8.02
CA ILE A 249 -3.11 -7.40 8.86
C ILE A 249 -3.71 -8.81 8.74
N CYS A 250 -5.05 -8.94 8.79
CA CYS A 250 -5.70 -10.24 8.63
C CYS A 250 -5.44 -10.85 7.25
N SER A 251 -5.58 -10.07 6.18
CA SER A 251 -5.36 -10.53 4.80
C SER A 251 -3.91 -10.96 4.55
N LEU A 252 -2.95 -10.14 4.95
CA LEU A 252 -1.53 -10.46 4.81
C LEU A 252 -1.13 -11.59 5.77
N GLY A 253 -1.69 -11.63 6.97
CA GLY A 253 -1.46 -12.66 7.98
C GLY A 253 -1.85 -14.05 7.50
N TYR A 254 -2.98 -14.19 6.80
CA TYR A 254 -3.35 -15.47 6.18
C TYR A 254 -2.35 -15.90 5.10
N SER A 255 -1.91 -14.97 4.25
CA SER A 255 -0.88 -15.23 3.23
C SER A 255 0.44 -15.66 3.85
N ILE A 256 0.86 -15.02 4.96
CA ILE A 256 2.05 -15.40 5.73
C ILE A 256 1.88 -16.80 6.34
N LEU A 257 0.71 -17.13 6.89
CA LEU A 257 0.43 -18.46 7.44
C LEU A 257 0.54 -19.55 6.37
N LEU A 258 0.01 -19.31 5.16
CA LEU A 258 0.16 -20.22 4.02
C LEU A 258 1.63 -20.39 3.62
N MET A 259 2.38 -19.27 3.54
CA MET A 259 3.80 -19.29 3.25
C MET A 259 4.58 -20.11 4.28
N VAL A 260 4.42 -19.84 5.58
CA VAL A 260 5.12 -20.56 6.66
C VAL A 260 4.81 -22.05 6.62
N THR A 261 3.53 -22.40 6.44
CA THR A 261 3.10 -23.79 6.30
C THR A 261 3.77 -24.45 5.10
N CYS A 262 3.82 -23.76 3.96
CA CYS A 262 4.49 -24.24 2.75
C CYS A 262 6.00 -24.42 2.98
N THR A 263 6.67 -23.52 3.69
CA THR A 263 8.09 -23.64 4.06
C THR A 263 8.33 -24.87 4.94
N VAL A 264 7.47 -25.13 5.93
CA VAL A 264 7.56 -26.34 6.77
C VAL A 264 7.48 -27.61 5.92
N TYR A 265 6.54 -27.68 4.97
CA TYR A 265 6.45 -28.83 4.06
C TYR A 265 7.64 -28.92 3.10
N ALA A 266 8.14 -27.80 2.58
CA ALA A 266 9.33 -27.77 1.74
C ALA A 266 10.56 -28.34 2.47
N ILE A 267 10.76 -27.97 3.75
CA ILE A 267 11.81 -28.53 4.61
C ILE A 267 11.63 -30.03 4.79
N LYS A 268 10.41 -30.50 5.05
CA LYS A 268 10.12 -31.94 5.17
C LYS A 268 10.39 -32.72 3.88
N THR A 269 10.28 -32.08 2.72
CA THR A 269 10.54 -32.69 1.40
C THR A 269 11.98 -32.54 0.91
N ARG A 270 12.90 -31.95 1.70
CA ARG A 270 14.30 -31.73 1.27
C ARG A 270 15.10 -33.02 1.02
N GLY A 271 14.70 -34.12 1.64
CA GLY A 271 15.36 -35.44 1.53
C GLY A 271 14.88 -36.27 0.34
N VAL A 272 14.05 -35.70 -0.54
CA VAL A 272 13.57 -36.37 -1.76
C VAL A 272 14.72 -36.54 -2.75
N PRO A 273 14.94 -37.75 -3.31
CA PRO A 273 16.02 -38.02 -4.26
C PRO A 273 15.93 -37.14 -5.51
N GLU A 274 17.10 -36.82 -6.09
CA GLU A 274 17.27 -35.86 -7.20
C GLU A 274 16.54 -36.25 -8.49
N THR A 275 16.06 -37.50 -8.61
CA THR A 275 15.20 -37.95 -9.70
C THR A 275 13.88 -37.17 -9.77
N PHE A 276 13.44 -36.55 -8.66
CA PHE A 276 12.38 -35.53 -8.62
C PHE A 276 12.99 -34.12 -8.40
N ASN A 277 13.66 -33.60 -9.43
CA ASN A 277 14.42 -32.34 -9.40
C ASN A 277 13.58 -31.06 -9.13
N GLU A 278 12.27 -31.18 -8.86
CA GLU A 278 11.40 -30.04 -8.53
C GLU A 278 11.45 -29.65 -7.04
N ALA A 279 11.80 -30.55 -6.12
CA ALA A 279 11.72 -30.26 -4.68
C ALA A 279 12.75 -29.22 -4.20
N LYS A 280 13.97 -29.24 -4.76
CA LYS A 280 15.03 -28.29 -4.44
C LYS A 280 14.70 -26.83 -4.82
N PRO A 281 14.31 -26.51 -6.07
CA PRO A 281 13.95 -25.15 -6.44
C PRO A 281 12.71 -24.63 -5.69
N ILE A 282 11.75 -25.51 -5.35
CA ILE A 282 10.62 -25.13 -4.48
C ILE A 282 11.13 -24.70 -3.10
N GLY A 283 12.03 -25.49 -2.49
CA GLY A 283 12.63 -25.15 -1.20
C GLY A 283 13.36 -23.81 -1.23
N PHE A 284 14.20 -23.58 -2.24
CA PHE A 284 14.90 -22.30 -2.42
C PHE A 284 13.91 -21.13 -2.54
N THR A 285 12.88 -21.28 -3.37
CA THR A 285 11.83 -20.25 -3.53
C THR A 285 11.16 -19.93 -2.20
N MET A 286 10.79 -20.95 -1.41
CA MET A 286 10.15 -20.73 -0.10
C MET A 286 11.08 -19.99 0.87
N TYR A 287 12.36 -20.36 0.94
CA TYR A 287 13.33 -19.67 1.80
C TYR A 287 13.52 -18.20 1.40
N THR A 288 13.66 -17.92 0.10
CA THR A 288 13.76 -16.54 -0.40
C THR A 288 12.50 -15.75 -0.08
N THR A 289 11.30 -16.32 -0.26
CA THR A 289 10.05 -15.63 0.08
C THR A 289 9.95 -15.31 1.57
N CYS A 290 10.39 -16.20 2.46
CA CYS A 290 10.41 -15.92 3.90
C CYS A 290 11.30 -14.72 4.23
N ILE A 291 12.49 -14.61 3.61
CA ILE A 291 13.40 -13.47 3.82
C ILE A 291 12.76 -12.16 3.34
N ILE A 292 12.12 -12.18 2.16
CA ILE A 292 11.41 -11.02 1.61
C ILE A 292 10.31 -10.56 2.58
N TRP A 293 9.51 -11.49 3.11
CA TRP A 293 8.45 -11.16 4.06
C TRP A 293 8.96 -10.61 5.40
N LEU A 294 10.07 -11.16 5.91
CA LEU A 294 10.70 -10.65 7.14
C LEU A 294 11.21 -9.21 6.97
N ALA A 295 11.67 -8.84 5.78
CA ALA A 295 12.05 -7.46 5.46
C ALA A 295 10.83 -6.56 5.20
N PHE A 296 9.80 -7.09 4.52
CA PHE A 296 8.61 -6.33 4.15
C PHE A 296 7.84 -5.79 5.36
N ILE A 297 7.61 -6.61 6.39
CA ILE A 297 6.81 -6.22 7.56
C ILE A 297 7.35 -4.94 8.24
N PRO A 298 8.62 -4.86 8.68
CA PRO A 298 9.13 -3.67 9.34
C PRO A 298 9.21 -2.46 8.40
N ILE A 299 9.48 -2.66 7.11
CA ILE A 299 9.51 -1.56 6.13
C ILE A 299 8.09 -0.99 5.95
N PHE A 300 7.10 -1.85 5.80
CA PHE A 300 5.71 -1.44 5.57
C PHE A 300 5.14 -0.66 6.76
N PHE A 301 5.23 -1.22 7.97
CA PHE A 301 4.70 -0.54 9.17
C PHE A 301 5.61 0.60 9.64
N GLY A 302 6.92 0.49 9.45
CA GLY A 302 7.88 1.53 9.82
C GLY A 302 7.79 2.78 8.93
N THR A 303 7.52 2.62 7.63
CA THR A 303 7.27 3.77 6.74
C THR A 303 5.93 4.43 7.00
N ALA A 304 4.88 3.66 7.33
CA ALA A 304 3.61 4.21 7.78
C ALA A 304 3.76 5.06 9.06
N GLN A 305 4.51 4.59 10.07
CA GLN A 305 4.74 5.35 11.31
C GLN A 305 5.74 6.51 11.18
N SER A 306 6.66 6.46 10.21
CA SER A 306 7.63 7.56 10.00
C SER A 306 6.97 8.79 9.37
N ALA A 307 5.86 8.61 8.64
CA ALA A 307 5.04 9.70 8.12
C ALA A 307 4.29 10.47 9.23
N GLU A 308 3.99 9.84 10.37
CA GLU A 308 3.34 10.51 11.51
C GLU A 308 4.28 11.38 12.37
N LYS A 309 5.61 11.29 12.17
CA LYS A 309 6.62 11.95 13.03
C LYS A 309 7.33 13.15 12.39
N VAL A 310 6.84 13.69 11.28
CA VAL A 310 7.42 14.86 10.60
C VAL A 310 6.48 16.06 10.62
#